data_AF-A0A1X4HZK7-F1
#
_entry.id   AF-A0A1X4HZK7-F1
#
_cell.length_a   1.000
_cell.length_b   1.000
_cell.length_c   1.000
_cell.angle_alpha   90.00
_cell.angle_beta   90.00
_cell.angle_gamma   90.00
#
_symmetry.space_group_name_H-M   'P 1'
#
loop_
_entity.id
_entity.type
_entity.pdbx_description
1 polymer ?
#
loop_
_entity_poly.entity_id
_entity_poly.type
_entity_poly.pdbx_seq_one_letter_code
_entity_poly.pdbx_strand_id
1 'polypeptide(L)'
;MFMPTPPPDPQGEITRLGREVERLQRRTKIMAIFIGVLSGLIGGLVAHTLSRHLGASGLEATVYAGGSFIATSMFMLFIEEKLGLI
;
A
#
# COMPACT_ATOMS: atom_id res chain seq x y z
N MET A 1 -17.52 -28.60 -39.52
CA MET A 1 -17.68 -29.20 -38.18
C MET A 1 -17.78 -28.04 -37.19
N PHE A 2 -18.99 -27.54 -36.95
CA PHE A 2 -19.23 -26.47 -35.96
C PHE A 2 -19.34 -27.14 -34.59
N MET A 3 -18.31 -26.99 -33.76
CA MET A 3 -18.47 -27.27 -32.34
C MET A 3 -19.41 -26.17 -31.79
N PRO A 4 -20.60 -26.51 -31.27
CA PRO A 4 -21.36 -25.55 -30.49
C PRO A 4 -20.45 -25.16 -29.32
N THR A 5 -20.16 -23.87 -29.19
CA THR A 5 -19.49 -23.36 -27.99
C THR A 5 -20.29 -23.84 -26.80
N PRO A 6 -19.65 -24.48 -25.80
CA PRO A 6 -20.35 -24.98 -24.63
C PRO A 6 -21.18 -23.83 -24.03
N PRO A 7 -22.44 -24.11 -23.62
CA PRO A 7 -23.30 -23.08 -23.04
C PRO A 7 -22.58 -22.41 -21.85
N PRO A 8 -22.75 -21.10 -21.66
CA PRO A 8 -22.16 -20.39 -20.52
C PRO A 8 -22.61 -21.07 -19.23
N ASP A 9 -21.66 -21.69 -18.53
CA ASP A 9 -21.88 -22.22 -17.19
C ASP A 9 -21.87 -21.05 -16.21
N PRO A 10 -23.02 -20.65 -15.65
CA PRO A 10 -23.09 -19.51 -14.73
C PRO A 10 -22.25 -19.74 -13.47
N GLN A 11 -22.13 -21.00 -13.01
CA GLN A 11 -21.34 -21.34 -11.82
C GLN A 11 -19.84 -21.28 -12.11
N GLY A 12 -19.42 -21.74 -13.29
CA GLY A 12 -18.04 -21.63 -13.76
C GLY A 12 -17.56 -20.18 -13.90
N GLU A 13 -18.44 -19.28 -14.35
CA GLU A 13 -18.16 -17.85 -14.50
C GLU A 13 -18.04 -17.14 -13.15
N ILE A 14 -18.95 -17.40 -12.20
CA ILE A 14 -18.88 -16.87 -10.83
C ILE A 14 -17.58 -17.31 -10.14
N THR A 15 -17.16 -18.56 -10.35
CA THR A 15 -15.92 -19.10 -9.76
C THR A 15 -14.65 -18.52 -10.40
N ARG A 16 -14.72 -18.10 -11.68
CA ARG A 16 -13.63 -17.36 -12.32
C ARG A 16 -13.55 -15.93 -11.80
N LEU A 17 -14.69 -15.24 -11.74
CA LEU A 17 -14.80 -13.87 -11.22
C LEU A 17 -14.29 -13.78 -9.77
N GLY A 18 -14.69 -14.73 -8.90
CA GLY A 18 -14.19 -14.78 -7.52
C GLY A 18 -12.65 -14.88 -7.43
N ARG A 19 -12.03 -15.72 -8.28
CA ARG A 19 -10.55 -15.85 -8.33
C ARG A 19 -9.85 -14.63 -8.94
N GLU A 20 -10.51 -13.89 -9.83
CA GLU A 20 -9.96 -12.65 -10.39
C GLU A 20 -10.03 -11.52 -9.36
N VAL A 21 -11.16 -11.38 -8.65
CA VAL A 21 -11.31 -10.41 -7.56
C VAL A 21 -10.27 -10.67 -6.47
N GLU A 22 -10.05 -11.93 -6.06
CA GLU A 22 -9.03 -12.27 -5.06
C GLU A 22 -7.61 -11.87 -5.51
N ARG A 23 -7.29 -12.09 -6.80
CA ARG A 23 -6.01 -11.66 -7.37
C ARG A 23 -5.86 -10.15 -7.41
N LEU A 24 -6.91 -9.44 -7.82
CA LEU A 24 -6.92 -7.97 -7.85
C LEU A 24 -6.76 -7.41 -6.44
N GLN A 25 -7.49 -7.95 -5.46
CA GLN A 25 -7.40 -7.53 -4.06
C GLN A 25 -5.98 -7.75 -3.50
N ARG A 26 -5.35 -8.90 -3.78
CA ARG A 26 -3.96 -9.16 -3.39
C ARG A 26 -2.98 -8.16 -4.03
N ARG A 27 -3.17 -7.85 -5.32
CA ARG A 27 -2.33 -6.87 -6.04
C ARG A 27 -2.50 -5.46 -5.46
N THR A 28 -3.74 -5.04 -5.21
CA THR A 28 -4.05 -3.75 -4.62
C THR A 28 -3.42 -3.61 -3.22
N LYS A 29 -3.47 -4.68 -2.39
CA LYS A 29 -2.82 -4.69 -1.08
C LYS A 29 -1.31 -4.47 -1.17
N ILE A 30 -0.64 -5.18 -2.09
CA ILE A 30 0.80 -5.02 -2.31
C ILE A 30 1.12 -3.59 -2.77
N MET A 31 0.35 -3.05 -3.72
CA MET A 31 0.57 -1.68 -4.20
C MET A 31 0.33 -0.64 -3.10
N ALA A 32 -0.68 -0.84 -2.25
CA ALA A 32 -0.96 0.04 -1.11
C ALA A 32 0.21 0.07 -0.12
N ILE A 33 0.78 -1.09 0.23
CA ILE A 33 1.96 -1.19 1.10
C ILE A 33 3.15 -0.44 0.48
N PHE A 34 3.42 -0.64 -0.81
CA PHE A 34 4.52 0.07 -1.48
C PHE A 34 4.33 1.59 -1.47
N ILE A 35 3.12 2.08 -1.73
CA ILE A 35 2.80 3.51 -1.69
C ILE A 35 2.98 4.05 -0.27
N GLY A 36 2.51 3.32 0.75
CA GLY A 36 2.69 3.69 2.15
C GLY A 36 4.17 3.82 2.53
N VAL A 37 4.98 2.81 2.19
CA VAL A 37 6.43 2.82 2.46
C VAL A 37 7.12 3.97 1.74
N LEU A 38 6.85 4.17 0.44
CA LEU A 38 7.47 5.25 -0.35
C LEU A 38 7.07 6.64 0.17
N SER A 39 5.81 6.83 0.55
CA SER A 39 5.35 8.11 1.12
C SER A 39 6.03 8.41 2.47
N GLY A 40 6.20 7.41 3.33
CA GLY A 40 6.94 7.56 4.59
C GLY A 40 8.42 7.88 4.37
N LEU A 41 9.03 7.27 3.35
CA LEU A 41 10.42 7.52 2.97
C LEU A 41 10.62 8.97 2.48
N ILE A 42 9.70 9.46 1.64
CA ILE A 42 9.69 10.85 1.18
C ILE A 42 9.46 11.81 2.36
N GLY A 43 8.48 11.52 3.23
CA GLY A 43 8.21 12.32 4.42
C GLY A 43 9.41 12.44 5.36
N GLY A 44 10.09 11.32 5.63
CA GLY A 44 11.31 11.29 6.43
C GLY A 44 12.47 12.04 5.78
N LEU A 45 12.64 11.93 4.46
CA LEU A 45 13.68 12.66 3.72
C LEU A 45 13.44 14.18 3.73
N VAL A 46 12.19 14.60 3.53
CA VAL A 46 11.79 16.01 3.61
C VAL A 46 12.05 16.55 5.02
N ALA A 47 11.62 15.81 6.05
CA ALA A 47 11.85 16.20 7.44
C ALA A 47 13.36 16.30 7.76
N HIS A 48 14.17 15.35 7.32
CA HIS A 48 15.63 15.38 7.48
C HIS A 48 16.27 16.60 6.81
N THR A 49 15.89 16.86 5.56
CA THR A 49 16.43 17.95 4.75
C THR A 49 16.05 19.30 5.34
N LEU A 50 14.80 19.43 5.81
CA LEU A 50 14.29 20.64 6.43
C LEU A 50 14.95 20.88 7.80
N SER A 51 15.11 19.86 8.64
CA SER A 51 15.84 19.95 9.90
C SER A 51 17.29 20.37 9.69
N ARG A 52 18.00 19.78 8.71
CA ARG A 52 19.37 20.22 8.39
C ARG A 52 19.42 21.64 7.84
N HIS A 53 18.44 22.06 7.05
CA HIS A 53 18.41 23.42 6.52
C HIS A 53 18.20 24.47 7.62
N LEU A 54 17.42 24.13 8.65
CA LEU A 54 17.16 24.98 9.82
C LEU A 54 18.30 24.98 10.85
N GLY A 55 19.41 24.28 10.58
CA GLY A 55 20.56 24.21 11.50
C GLY A 55 20.37 23.26 12.68
N ALA A 56 19.39 22.36 12.61
CA ALA A 56 19.16 21.37 13.66
C ALA A 56 20.35 20.43 13.79
N SER A 57 20.62 19.99 15.02
CA SER A 57 21.69 19.03 15.29
C SER A 57 21.42 17.72 14.56
N GLY A 58 22.48 16.93 14.29
CA GLY A 58 22.35 15.64 13.61
C GLY A 58 21.35 14.70 14.28
N LEU A 59 21.21 14.77 15.61
CA LEU A 59 20.25 13.99 16.39
C LEU A 59 18.80 14.41 16.12
N GLU A 60 18.52 15.72 16.12
CA GLU A 60 17.18 16.25 15.84
C GLU A 60 16.72 15.89 14.42
N ALA A 61 17.62 16.02 13.44
CA ALA A 61 17.31 15.66 12.06
C ALA A 61 17.02 14.16 11.88
N THR A 62 17.63 13.29 12.70
CA THR A 62 17.34 11.86 12.70
C THR A 62 16.03 11.54 13.40
N VAL A 63 15.72 12.21 14.51
CA VAL A 63 14.44 12.06 15.22
C VAL A 63 13.28 12.52 14.35
N TYR A 64 13.40 13.63 13.63
CA TYR A 64 12.39 14.08 12.68
C TYR A 64 12.19 13.08 11.54
N ALA A 65 13.27 12.60 10.92
CA ALA A 65 13.19 11.63 9.83
C ALA A 65 12.55 10.30 10.27
N GLY A 66 13.03 9.75 11.40
CA GLY A 66 12.51 8.52 11.98
C GLY A 66 11.07 8.67 12.48
N GLY A 67 10.76 9.79 13.13
CA GLY A 67 9.43 10.11 13.63
C GLY A 67 8.40 10.22 12.50
N SER A 68 8.74 10.90 11.41
CA SER A 68 7.89 10.96 10.21
C SER A 68 7.67 9.58 9.59
N PHE A 69 8.71 8.77 9.46
CA PHE A 69 8.59 7.41 8.93
C PHE A 69 7.67 6.52 9.79
N ILE A 70 7.84 6.56 11.11
CA ILE A 70 7.01 5.79 12.06
C ILE A 70 5.56 6.29 12.03
N ALA A 71 5.35 7.60 12.03
CA ALA A 71 4.01 8.19 11.99
C ALA A 71 3.26 7.81 10.71
N THR A 72 3.91 7.88 9.55
CA THR A 72 3.31 7.44 8.28
C THR A 72 3.04 5.93 8.28
N SER A 73 3.96 5.12 8.82
CA SER A 73 3.76 3.66 8.92
C SER A 73 2.58 3.30 9.81
N MET A 74 2.44 3.96 10.96
CA MET A 74 1.29 3.80 11.86
C MET A 74 -0.02 4.23 11.20
N PHE A 75 -0.02 5.36 10.49
CA PHE A 75 -1.20 5.81 9.75
C PHE A 75 -1.61 4.82 8.66
N MET A 76 -0.63 4.22 7.98
CA MET A 76 -0.90 3.19 6.98
C MET A 76 -1.52 1.93 7.61
N LEU A 77 -0.96 1.44 8.72
CA LEU A 77 -1.56 0.31 9.45
C LEU A 77 -3.00 0.60 9.89
N PHE A 78 -3.27 1.82 10.37
CA PHE A 78 -4.62 2.25 10.74
C PHE A 78 -5.58 2.25 9.53
N ILE A 79 -5.12 2.70 8.36
CA ILE A 79 -5.91 2.65 7.13
C ILE A 79 -6.15 1.19 6.71
N GLU A 80 -5.13 0.34 6.77
CA GLU A 80 -5.27 -1.06 6.39
C GLU A 80 -6.27 -1.80 7.31
N GLU A 81 -6.24 -1.53 8.62
CA GLU A 81 -7.20 -2.04 9.60
C GLU A 81 -8.62 -1.52 9.31
N LYS A 82 -8.77 -0.21 9.02
CA LYS A 82 -10.07 0.39 8.70
C LYS A 82 -10.67 -0.10 7.37
N LEU A 83 -9.82 -0.47 6.42
CA LEU A 83 -10.23 -1.03 5.13
C LEU A 83 -10.43 -2.55 5.18
N GLY A 84 -10.21 -3.20 6.33
CA GLY A 84 -10.32 -4.66 6.48
C GLY A 84 -9.32 -5.42 5.61
N LEU A 85 -8.19 -4.80 5.29
CA LEU A 85 -7.12 -5.42 4.51
C LEU A 85 -6.26 -6.35 5.37
N ILE A 86 -6.22 -6.12 6.68
CA ILE A 86 -5.59 -6.94 7.73
C ILE A 86 -6.57 -7.11 8.90
#